data_AF-A8MC99-F1
#
_entry.id   AF-A8MC99-F1
#
_cell.length_a   1.000
_cell.length_b   1.000
_cell.length_c   1.000
_cell.angle_alpha   90.00
_cell.angle_beta   90.00
_cell.angle_gamma   90.00
#
_symmetry.space_group_name_H-M   'P 1'
#
loop_
_entity.id
_entity.type
_entity.pdbx_description
1 polymer ?
#
loop_
_entity_poly.entity_id
_entity_poly.type
_entity_poly.pdbx_seq_one_letter_code
_entity_poly.pdbx_strand_id
1 'polypeptide(L)'
;MSISVAVVMNEAFKLFVYAYNGLVNLLQYILQETIFKANPALANTYGNAIALLISLTALYLLLVFIAAFKKILGVLIAIGWVLLIIAIILNVH
;
A
#
# COMPACT_ATOMS: atom_id res chain seq x y z
N MET A 1 -30.07 -1.79 -7.17
CA MET A 1 -29.65 -1.55 -5.77
C MET A 1 -28.45 -0.62 -5.83
N SER A 2 -28.59 0.65 -5.44
CA SER A 2 -27.47 1.60 -5.45
C SER A 2 -26.55 1.29 -4.26
N ILE A 3 -25.26 1.10 -4.52
CA ILE A 3 -24.27 1.00 -3.46
C ILE A 3 -24.13 2.41 -2.85
N SER A 4 -24.35 2.53 -1.54
CA SER A 4 -24.19 3.83 -0.88
C SER A 4 -22.71 4.18 -0.76
N VAL A 5 -22.38 5.47 -0.91
CA VAL A 5 -21.00 5.97 -0.77
C VAL A 5 -20.41 5.58 0.60
N ALA A 6 -21.24 5.57 1.64
CA ALA A 6 -20.86 5.15 2.97
C ALA A 6 -20.37 3.69 3.02
N VAL A 7 -21.02 2.77 2.29
CA VAL A 7 -20.58 1.36 2.21
C VAL A 7 -19.23 1.27 1.52
N VAL A 8 -19.03 1.95 0.39
CA VAL A 8 -17.73 1.93 -0.32
C VAL A 8 -16.61 2.47 0.56
N MET A 9 -16.85 3.60 1.22
CA MET A 9 -15.85 4.24 2.10
C MET A 9 -15.47 3.33 3.27
N ASN A 10 -16.44 2.65 3.88
CA ASN A 10 -16.21 1.73 4.98
C ASN A 10 -15.39 0.51 4.55
N GLU A 11 -15.72 -0.09 3.40
CA GLU A 11 -14.96 -1.25 2.90
C GLU A 11 -13.53 -0.87 2.49
N ALA A 12 -13.35 0.29 1.85
CA ALA A 12 -12.02 0.82 1.53
C ALA A 12 -11.18 1.08 2.80
N PHE A 13 -11.79 1.65 3.84
CA PHE A 13 -11.12 1.88 5.12
C PHE A 13 -10.70 0.57 5.80
N LYS A 14 -11.57 -0.45 5.82
CA LYS A 14 -11.24 -1.77 6.35
C LYS A 14 -10.05 -2.40 5.63
N LEU A 15 -10.04 -2.36 4.30
CA LEU A 15 -8.93 -2.87 3.49
C LEU A 15 -7.63 -2.15 3.82
N PHE A 16 -7.67 -0.82 3.94
CA PHE A 16 -6.51 -0.02 4.34
C PHE A 16 -5.97 -0.43 5.71
N VAL A 17 -6.84 -0.52 6.72
CA VAL A 17 -6.45 -0.93 8.08
C VAL A 17 -5.91 -2.35 8.11
N TYR A 18 -6.52 -3.27 7.36
CA TYR A 18 -6.04 -4.65 7.25
C TYR A 18 -4.63 -4.72 6.65
N ALA A 19 -4.41 -4.01 5.54
CA ALA A 19 -3.10 -3.96 4.89
C ALA A 19 -2.03 -3.32 5.79
N TYR A 20 -2.39 -2.23 6.47
CA TYR A 20 -1.52 -1.55 7.43
C TYR A 20 -1.11 -2.48 8.58
N ASN A 21 -2.08 -3.11 9.23
CA ASN A 21 -1.81 -4.04 10.33
C ASN A 21 -1.01 -5.26 9.86
N GLY A 22 -1.27 -5.76 8.65
CA GLY A 22 -0.49 -6.84 8.04
C GLY A 22 0.99 -6.47 7.89
N LEU A 23 1.28 -5.25 7.44
CA LEU A 23 2.66 -4.75 7.32
C LEU A 23 3.32 -4.53 8.68
N VAL A 24 2.61 -3.94 9.65
CA VAL A 24 3.13 -3.77 11.02
C VAL A 24 3.52 -5.13 11.60
N ASN A 25 2.63 -6.12 11.50
CA ASN A 25 2.88 -7.47 12.00
C ASN A 25 4.05 -8.14 11.27
N LEU A 26 4.16 -7.98 9.95
CA LEU A 26 5.27 -8.52 9.16
C LEU A 26 6.62 -7.93 9.61
N LEU A 27 6.69 -6.60 9.72
CA LEU A 27 7.90 -5.91 10.15
C LEU A 27 8.29 -6.29 11.59
N GLN A 28 7.30 -6.42 12.48
CA GLN A 28 7.52 -6.85 13.85
C GLN A 28 8.01 -8.31 13.90
N TYR A 29 7.43 -9.20 13.09
CA TYR A 29 7.88 -10.59 12.98
C TYR A 29 9.33 -10.69 12.50
N ILE A 30 9.70 -9.93 11.47
CA ILE A 30 11.08 -9.89 10.96
C ILE A 30 12.05 -9.44 12.06
N LEU A 31 11.72 -8.38 12.80
CA LEU A 31 12.56 -7.88 13.89
C LEU A 31 12.64 -8.86 15.07
N GLN A 32 11.54 -9.54 15.38
CA GLN A 32 11.51 -10.57 16.41
C GLN A 32 12.41 -11.74 16.06
N GLU A 33 12.31 -12.29 14.86
CA GLU A 33 13.10 -13.45 14.42
C GLU A 33 14.58 -13.14 14.21
N THR A 34 14.93 -11.88 13.96
CA THR A 34 16.32 -11.46 13.69
C THR A 34 16.96 -10.80 14.91
N ILE A 35 16.67 -9.52 15.13
CA ILE A 35 17.37 -8.66 16.08
C ILE A 35 17.03 -9.04 17.52
N PHE A 36 15.74 -9.22 17.83
CA PHE A 36 15.32 -9.45 19.21
C PHE A 36 15.63 -10.87 19.70
N LYS A 37 15.61 -11.85 18.79
CA LYS A 37 16.09 -13.21 19.08
C LYS A 37 17.59 -13.23 19.37
N ALA A 38 18.38 -12.41 18.66
CA ALA A 38 19.82 -12.31 18.88
C ALA A 38 20.18 -11.51 20.15
N ASN A 39 19.44 -10.45 20.46
CA ASN A 39 19.65 -9.65 21.68
C ASN A 39 18.32 -9.11 22.26
N PRO A 40 17.73 -9.80 23.25
CA PRO A 40 16.45 -9.41 23.83
C PRO A 40 16.52 -8.11 24.66
N ALA A 41 17.71 -7.66 25.09
CA ALA A 41 17.86 -6.40 25.83
C ALA A 41 17.50 -5.18 24.95
N LEU A 42 17.76 -5.26 23.64
CA LEU A 42 17.42 -4.19 22.69
C LEU A 42 15.91 -3.98 22.58
N ALA A 43 15.12 -5.06 22.67
CA ALA A 43 13.67 -4.97 22.67
C ALA A 43 13.15 -4.23 23.92
N ASN A 44 13.77 -4.48 25.07
CA ASN A 44 13.38 -3.84 26.33
C ASN A 44 13.78 -2.36 26.38
N THR A 45 14.96 -2.01 25.87
CA THR A 45 15.47 -0.63 25.92
C THR A 45 14.86 0.25 24.82
N TYR A 46 14.70 -0.28 23.60
CA TYR A 46 14.30 0.51 22.43
C TYR A 46 12.92 0.15 21.88
N GLY A 47 12.17 -0.74 22.54
CA GLY A 47 10.89 -1.26 22.06
C GLY A 47 9.89 -0.19 21.62
N ASN A 48 9.74 0.89 22.40
CA ASN A 48 8.85 2.00 22.04
C ASN A 48 9.30 2.73 20.77
N ALA A 49 10.60 3.04 20.66
CA ALA A 49 11.14 3.70 19.48
C ALA A 49 11.00 2.82 18.23
N ILE A 50 11.28 1.52 18.38
CA ILE A 50 11.15 0.56 17.29
C ILE A 50 9.69 0.39 16.87
N ALA A 51 8.75 0.31 17.81
CA ALA A 51 7.32 0.22 17.49
C ALA A 51 6.82 1.42 16.69
N LEU A 52 7.25 2.64 17.07
CA LEU A 52 6.95 3.86 16.31
C LEU A 52 7.54 3.81 14.90
N LEU A 53 8.80 3.39 14.77
CA LEU A 53 9.46 3.27 13.46
C LEU A 53 8.81 2.20 12.58
N ILE A 54 8.38 1.07 13.15
CA ILE A 54 7.62 0.04 12.43
C ILE A 54 6.31 0.64 11.90
N SER A 55 5.55 1.33 12.75
CA SER A 55 4.30 2.00 12.38
C SER A 55 4.50 2.98 11.21
N LEU A 56 5.49 3.86 11.32
CA LEU A 56 5.84 4.83 10.27
C LEU A 56 6.29 4.14 8.97
N THR A 57 7.07 3.06 9.09
CA THR A 57 7.56 2.30 7.93
C THR A 57 6.40 1.59 7.22
N ALA A 58 5.49 0.97 7.97
CA ALA A 58 4.30 0.32 7.41
C ALA A 58 3.44 1.32 6.63
N LEU A 59 3.21 2.51 7.20
CA LEU A 59 2.47 3.58 6.53
C LEU A 59 3.20 4.05 5.25
N TYR A 60 4.51 4.29 5.34
CA TYR A 60 5.32 4.69 4.19
C TYR A 60 5.24 3.66 3.05
N LEU A 61 5.38 2.36 3.36
CA LEU A 61 5.31 1.29 2.37
C LEU A 61 3.94 1.22 1.69
N LEU A 62 2.83 1.41 2.42
CA LEU A 62 1.50 1.50 1.81
C LEU A 62 1.40 2.64 0.81
N LEU A 63 1.88 3.82 1.18
CA LEU A 63 1.82 5.00 0.32
C LEU A 63 2.68 4.81 -0.94
N VAL A 64 3.87 4.24 -0.79
CA VAL A 64 4.76 3.91 -1.93
C VAL A 64 4.07 2.91 -2.86
N PHE A 65 3.41 1.88 -2.33
CA PHE A 65 2.67 0.91 -3.13
C PHE A 65 1.54 1.57 -3.93
N ILE A 66 0.73 2.41 -3.28
CA ILE A 66 -0.35 3.16 -3.95
C ILE A 66 0.22 4.08 -5.04
N ALA A 67 1.33 4.78 -4.76
CA ALA A 67 1.99 5.66 -5.72
C ALA A 67 2.52 4.89 -6.93
N ALA A 68 3.14 3.72 -6.71
CA ALA A 68 3.61 2.85 -7.77
C ALA A 68 2.44 2.35 -8.64
N PHE A 69 1.37 1.89 -8.02
CA PHE A 69 0.16 1.46 -8.73
C PHE A 69 -0.46 2.58 -9.56
N LYS A 70 -0.56 3.80 -9.00
CA LYS A 70 -1.03 4.99 -9.72
C LYS A 70 -0.20 5.28 -10.95
N LYS A 71 1.13 5.14 -10.88
CA LYS A 71 2.04 5.34 -12.03
C LYS A 71 1.75 4.33 -13.15
N ILE A 72 1.59 3.05 -12.80
CA ILE A 72 1.29 1.98 -13.76
C ILE A 72 -0.06 2.22 -14.44
N LEU A 73 -1.10 2.52 -13.65
CA LEU A 73 -2.42 2.84 -14.19
C LEU A 73 -2.38 4.05 -15.12
N GLY A 74 -1.64 5.10 -14.77
CA GLY A 74 -1.49 6.28 -15.61
C GLY A 74 -0.93 5.95 -17.00
N VAL A 75 0.11 5.10 -17.06
CA VAL A 75 0.69 4.63 -18.32
C VAL A 75 -0.31 3.80 -19.12
N LEU A 76 -1.02 2.86 -18.47
CA LEU A 76 -2.00 2.02 -19.14
C LEU A 76 -3.16 2.84 -19.74
N ILE A 77 -3.66 3.82 -19.00
CA ILE A 77 -4.71 4.74 -19.46
C ILE A 77 -4.20 5.56 -20.66
N ALA A 78 -2.98 6.09 -20.59
CA ALA A 78 -2.39 6.85 -21.69
C ALA A 78 -2.28 6.01 -22.97
N ILE A 79 -1.80 4.75 -22.87
CA ILE A 79 -1.75 3.82 -23.99
C ILE A 79 -3.15 3.58 -24.57
N GLY A 80 -4.14 3.33 -23.70
CA GLY A 80 -5.52 3.12 -24.12
C GLY A 80 -6.08 4.29 -24.93
N TRP A 81 -5.84 5.53 -24.49
CA TRP A 81 -6.26 6.73 -25.22
C TRP A 81 -5.52 6.91 -26.54
N VAL A 82 -4.20 6.69 -26.57
CA VAL A 82 -3.41 6.80 -27.81
C VAL A 82 -3.91 5.81 -28.86
N LEU A 83 -4.11 4.55 -28.48
CA LEU A 83 -4.63 3.52 -29.38
C LEU A 83 -6.03 3.84 -29.90
N LEU A 84 -6.91 4.35 -29.02
CA LEU A 84 -8.25 4.76 -29.39
C LEU A 84 -8.22 5.91 -30.41
N ILE A 85 -7.38 6.92 -30.20
CA ILE A 85 -7.22 8.04 -31.14
C ILE A 85 -6.73 7.54 -32.49
N ILE A 86 -5.73 6.65 -32.52
CA ILE A 86 -5.21 6.06 -33.76
C ILE A 86 -6.33 5.30 -34.50
N ALA A 87 -7.12 4.49 -33.80
CA ALA A 87 -8.21 3.74 -34.39
C ALA A 87 -9.29 4.66 -34.99
N ILE A 88 -9.62 5.76 -34.32
CA ILE A 88 -10.55 6.76 -34.86
C ILE A 88 -10.01 7.38 -36.15
N ILE A 89 -8.75 7.81 -36.17
CA ILE A 89 -8.13 8.42 -37.35
C ILE A 89 -8.13 7.45 -38.53
N LEU A 90 -7.77 6.19 -38.29
CA LEU A 90 -7.73 5.14 -39.31
C LEU A 90 -9.11 4.76 -39.85
N ASN A 91 -10.18 4.97 -39.08
CA ASN A 91 -11.56 4.65 -39.48
C ASN A 91 -12.31 5.86 -40.09
N VAL A 92 -11.76 7.07 -39.96
CA VAL A 92 -12.37 8.30 -40.48
C VAL A 92 -11.88 8.63 -41.91
N HIS A 93 -10.84 7.94 -42.40
CA HIS A 93 -10.43 7.92 -43.81
C HIS A 93 -10.92 6.67 -44.52
#